data_AF-A0A813V2A3-F1
#
_entry.id   AF-A0A813V2A3-F1
#
_cell.length_a   1.000
_cell.length_b   1.000
_cell.length_c   1.000
_cell.angle_alpha   90.00
_cell.angle_beta   90.00
_cell.angle_gamma   90.00
#
_symmetry.space_group_name_H-M   'P 1'
#
loop_
_entity.id
_entity.type
_entity.pdbx_description
1 polymer ?
#
loop_
_entity_poly.entity_id
_entity_poly.type
_entity_poly.pdbx_seq_one_letter_code
_entity_poly.pdbx_strand_id
1 'polypeptide(L)' 'MNNLMLNVGMIFETILLAIISYIIYSNTALNTYSSKFGCWLPALSYVILILILDEVRKYIIRKHPGGVVDKETSY' A
#
# COMPACT_ATOMS: atom_id res chain seq x y z
N MET A 1 16.26 0.72 -0.60
CA MET A 1 15.55 1.99 -0.87
C MET A 1 16.27 3.09 -0.11
N ASN A 2 16.98 3.99 -0.80
CA ASN A 2 17.78 5.05 -0.16
C ASN A 2 17.01 6.37 0.02
N ASN A 3 15.71 6.40 -0.30
CA ASN A 3 14.90 7.61 -0.19
C ASN A 3 14.20 7.66 1.18
N LEU A 4 14.78 8.45 2.08
CA LEU A 4 14.33 8.58 3.46
C LEU A 4 12.94 9.22 3.56
N MET A 5 12.63 10.20 2.71
CA MET A 5 11.34 10.90 2.72
C MET A 5 10.19 9.97 2.38
N LEU A 6 10.38 9.08 1.40
CA LEU A 6 9.38 8.09 0.98
C LEU A 6 9.09 7.07 2.09
N ASN A 7 10.14 6.57 2.77
CA ASN A 7 9.97 5.61 3.85
C ASN A 7 9.25 6.23 5.06
N VAL A 8 9.56 7.48 5.41
CA VAL A 8 8.88 8.21 6.48
C VAL A 8 7.42 8.47 6.12
N GLY A 9 7.12 8.82 4.85
CA GLY A 9 5.76 9.01 4.36
C GLY A 9 4.88 7.77 4.53
N MET A 10 5.37 6.59 4.11
CA MET A 10 4.61 5.33 4.25
C MET A 10 4.34 4.96 5.71
N ILE A 11 5.31 5.19 6.60
CA ILE A 11 5.13 4.94 8.04
C ILE A 11 4.12 5.93 8.63
N PHE A 12 4.22 7.21 8.26
CA PHE A 12 3.29 8.25 8.70
C PHE A 12 1.84 7.95 8.29
N GLU A 13 1.61 7.56 7.03
CA GLU A 13 0.27 7.19 6.56
C GLU A 13 -0.30 5.99 7.31
N THR A 14 0.52 4.97 7.58
CA THR A 14 0.09 3.78 8.32
C THR A 14 -0.29 4.14 9.76
N ILE A 15 0.49 5.01 10.41
CA ILE A 15 0.20 5.50 11.76
C ILE A 15 -1.05 6.38 11.76
N LEU A 16 -1.21 7.27 10.78
CA LEU A 16 -2.38 8.13 10.65
C LEU A 16 -3.66 7.32 10.43
N LEU A 17 -3.60 6.28 9.59
CA LEU A 17 -4.71 5.35 9.36
C LEU A 17 -5.09 4.58 10.64
N ALA A 18 -4.10 4.13 11.40
CA ALA A 18 -4.32 3.47 12.68
C ALA A 18 -4.95 4.44 13.70
N ILE A 19 -4.44 5.67 13.79
CA ILE A 19 -5.00 6.72 14.66
C ILE A 19 -6.46 7.01 14.28
N ILE A 20 -6.79 7.16 13.00
CA ILE A 20 -8.16 7.40 12.54
C ILE A 20 -9.06 6.19 12.84
N SER A 21 -8.55 4.97 12.67
CA SER A 21 -9.32 3.74 12.91
C SER A 21 -9.59 3.47 14.40
N TYR A 22 -8.68 3.86 15.30
CA TYR A 22 -8.73 3.51 16.73
C TYR A 22 -9.03 4.67 17.68
N ILE A 23 -8.62 5.90 17.35
CA ILE A 23 -8.72 7.06 18.26
C ILE A 23 -9.89 7.96 17.91
N ILE A 24 -10.10 8.26 16.62
CA ILE A 24 -11.18 9.16 16.24
C ILE A 24 -12.53 8.42 16.31
N TYR A 25 -13.50 9.16 16.82
CA TYR A 25 -14.89 8.83 17.13
C TYR A 25 -15.70 8.41 15.89
N SER A 26 -15.24 7.40 15.13
CA SER A 26 -15.93 6.85 13.95
C SER A 26 -17.10 5.93 14.32
N ASN A 27 -17.28 5.60 15.61
CA ASN A 27 -18.50 4.90 16.03
C ASN A 27 -19.74 5.82 16.02
N THR A 28 -19.58 7.14 16.16
CA THR A 28 -20.73 8.07 16.24
C THR A 28 -20.98 8.83 14.94
N ALA A 29 -19.99 8.96 14.05
CA ALA A 29 -20.15 9.64 12.77
C ALA A 29 -20.61 8.73 11.62
N LEU A 30 -20.35 7.41 11.67
CA LEU A 30 -20.54 6.50 10.54
C LEU A 30 -21.30 5.19 10.83
N ASN A 31 -21.76 4.93 12.06
CA ASN A 31 -22.50 3.69 12.42
C ASN A 31 -21.77 2.38 12.04
N THR A 32 -20.45 2.39 11.90
CA THR A 32 -19.70 1.18 11.56
C THR A 32 -19.17 0.55 12.83
N TYR A 33 -19.66 -0.66 13.15
CA TYR A 33 -19.17 -1.50 14.24
C TYR A 33 -17.64 -1.45 14.31
N SER A 34 -17.10 -1.19 15.51
CA SER A 34 -15.66 -1.21 15.83
C SER A 34 -14.93 -2.27 15.02
N SER A 35 -14.14 -1.82 14.03
CA SER A 35 -13.52 -2.70 13.05
C SER A 35 -12.50 -3.58 13.76
N LYS A 36 -12.91 -4.81 14.09
CA LYS A 36 -12.05 -5.83 14.70
C LYS A 36 -10.84 -6.04 13.78
N PHE A 37 -9.66 -6.27 14.36
CA PHE A 37 -8.40 -6.57 13.67
C PHE A 37 -8.52 -7.59 12.51
N GLY A 38 -9.55 -8.45 12.51
CA GLY A 38 -9.86 -9.36 11.40
C GLY A 38 -10.22 -8.70 10.06
N CYS A 39 -10.70 -7.45 10.03
CA CYS A 39 -10.97 -6.73 8.78
C CYS A 39 -9.68 -6.23 8.08
N TRP A 40 -8.58 -6.15 8.81
CA TRP A 40 -7.28 -5.75 8.24
C TRP A 40 -6.63 -6.88 7.41
N LEU A 41 -6.94 -8.15 7.72
CA LEU A 41 -6.39 -9.31 7.02
C LEU A 41 -6.64 -9.31 5.50
N PRO A 42 -7.87 -9.09 4.98
CA PRO A 42 -8.08 -9.01 3.55
C PRO A 42 -7.33 -7.84 2.91
N ALA A 43 -7.32 -6.66 3.53
CA ALA A 43 -6.59 -5.50 3.01
C ALA A 43 -5.07 -5.77 2.91
N LEU A 44 -4.50 -6.42 3.92
CA LEU A 44 -3.09 -6.78 3.96
C LEU A 44 -2.71 -7.77 2.83
N SER A 45 -3.61 -8.69 2.48
CA SER A 45 -3.40 -9.62 1.37
C SER A 45 -3.30 -8.91 0.01
N TYR A 46 -4.10 -7.86 -0.21
CA TYR A 46 -4.03 -7.05 -1.44
C TYR A 46 -2.77 -6.21 -1.51
N VAL A 47 -2.30 -5.65 -0.38
CA VAL A 47 -1.03 -4.90 -0.33
C VAL A 47 0.14 -5.77 -0.74
N ILE A 48 0.21 -7.00 -0.23
CA ILE A 48 1.26 -7.97 -0.60
C ILE A 48 1.22 -8.26 -2.10
N LEU A 49 0.03 -8.44 -2.67
CA LEU A 49 -0.13 -8.70 -4.10
C LEU A 49 0.34 -7.51 -4.96
N ILE A 50 0.02 -6.28 -4.57
CA ILE A 50 0.48 -5.07 -5.27
C ILE A 50 2.01 -4.96 -5.22
N LEU A 51 2.63 -5.22 -4.06
CA LEU A 51 4.09 -5.19 -3.92
C LEU A 51 4.77 -6.24 -4.82
N ILE A 52 4.21 -7.46 -4.90
CA ILE A 52 4.73 -8.51 -5.78
C ILE A 52 4.62 -8.06 -7.25
N LEU A 53 3.48 -7.54 -7.69
CA LEU A 53 3.31 -7.06 -9.07
C LEU A 53 4.29 -5.94 -9.42
N ASP A 54 4.51 -4.99 -8.50
CA ASP A 54 5.42 -3.87 -8.74
C ASP A 54 6.89 -4.30 -8.81
N GLU A 55 7.32 -5.22 -7.94
CA GLU A 55 8.67 -5.81 -8.00
C GLU A 55 8.87 -6.71 -9.22
N VAL A 56 7.85 -7.50 -9.62
CA VAL A 56 7.89 -8.31 -10.84
C VAL A 56 7.98 -7.42 -12.08
N ARG A 57 7.20 -6.34 -12.16
CA ARG A 57 7.29 -5.35 -13.25
C ARG A 57 8.68 -4.73 -13.32
N LYS A 58 9.22 -4.25 -12.18
CA LYS A 58 10.59 -3.71 -12.09
C LYS A 58 11.64 -4.75 -12.49
N TYR A 59 11.46 -6.01 -12.13
CA TYR A 59 12.37 -7.09 -12.49
C TYR A 59 12.36 -7.36 -14.00
N ILE A 60 11.19 -7.39 -14.63
CA ILE A 60 11.04 -7.58 -16.08
C ILE A 60 11.71 -6.43 -16.84
N ILE A 61 11.52 -5.18 -16.42
CA ILE A 61 12.14 -3.99 -17.04
C ILE A 61 13.68 -4.07 -16.95
N ARG A 62 14.24 -4.49 -15.80
CA ARG A 62 15.69 -4.66 -15.65
C ARG A 62 16.27 -5.77 -16.53
N LYS A 63 15.49 -6.82 -16.83
CA LYS A 63 15.95 -7.99 -17.59
C LYS A 63 15.81 -7.80 -19.11
N HIS A 64 14.83 -7.02 -19.56
CA HIS A 64 14.59 -6.73 -20.97
C HIS A 64 14.42 -5.23 -21.23
N PRO A 65 15.52 -4.44 -21.19
CA PRO A 65 15.47 -3.02 -21.50
C PRO A 65 15.02 -2.81 -22.95
N GLY A 66 13.91 -2.08 -23.15
CA GLY A 66 13.32 -1.81 -24.49
C GLY A 66 12.23 -2.77 -24.96
N GLY A 67 11.75 -3.69 -24.11
CA GLY A 67 10.60 -4.56 -24.39
C GLY A 67 9.25 -3.82 -24.40
N VAL A 68 8.19 -4.48 -24.89
CA VAL A 68 6.82 -3.93 -24.97
C VAL A 68 6.32 -3.41 -23.62
N VAL A 69 6.67 -4.10 -22.53
CA VAL A 69 6.30 -3.69 -21.16
C VAL A 69 6.92 -2.35 -20.78
N ASP A 70 8.16 -2.08 -21.20
CA ASP A 70 8.85 -0.82 -20.93
C ASP A 70 8.27 0.34 -21.77
N LYS A 71 7.76 0.06 -22.96
CA LYS A 71 7.10 1.07 -23.82
C LYS A 71 5.66 1.39 -23.41
N GLU A 72 4.93 0.42 -22.86
CA GLU A 72 3.50 0.56 -22.50
C GLU A 72 3.30 0.96 -21.02
N THR A 73 4.26 0.67 -20.12
CA THR A 73 4.12 0.98 -18.68
C THR A 73 5.17 1.93 -18.10
N SER A 74 6.10 2.46 -18.90
CA SER A 74 6.95 3.59 -18.47
C SER A 74 6.24 4.91 -18.75
N TYR A 75 5.47 5.36 -17.77
CA TYR A 75 5.09 6.76 -17.57
C TYR A 75 5.77 7.28 -16.30
#